data_AF-A0A2D6X858-F1
#
_entry.id   AF-A0A2D6X858-F1
#
_cell.length_a   1.000
_cell.length_b   1.000
_cell.length_c   1.000
_cell.angle_alpha   90.00
_cell.angle_beta   90.00
_cell.angle_gamma   90.00
#
_symmetry.space_group_name_H-M   'P 1'
#
loop_
_entity.id
_entity.type
_entity.pdbx_description
1 polymer ?
#
loop_
_entity_poly.entity_id
_entity_poly.type
_entity_poly.pdbx_seq_one_letter_code
_entity_poly.pdbx_strand_id
1 'polypeptide(L)'
;MKSPASKKFFIFTDTRTGSSCLFNILAKAYFLEFRRDVILRGIAEPFHPRVISYFYKKEIYNALYPVEPNFEENPRKWTDEGRLLKEEWPVVNNVFNKSFEMSHGIKHIWNHLCPEQNYLLLEKALSRGYKIIFLYREGVVKKCLSHTLSEQSKEWRWHKKKPEFKNINLERLNRLVERYTKSKEEYEAFLSGHEYYPVSYEGFLGLDSYRQKIERVFDILEFCEIKIENTPISLCKKIIGKNRKMTTKEILRLIPNLKEVCEFAKNKYNEDIMSS
;
A
#
# COMPACT_ATOMS: atom_id res chain seq x y z
N MET A 1 -10.12 -16.96 -31.61
CA MET A 1 -10.70 -15.96 -30.69
C MET A 1 -9.61 -15.53 -29.71
N LYS A 2 -9.21 -14.25 -29.69
CA LYS A 2 -8.33 -13.74 -28.63
C LYS A 2 -9.08 -13.88 -27.31
N SER A 3 -8.50 -14.57 -26.33
CA SER A 3 -8.97 -14.52 -24.94
C SER A 3 -9.19 -13.05 -24.58
N PRO A 4 -10.33 -12.66 -23.98
CA PRO A 4 -10.50 -11.28 -23.53
C PRO A 4 -9.28 -10.92 -22.70
N ALA A 5 -8.61 -9.83 -23.06
CA ALA A 5 -7.47 -9.32 -22.31
C ALA A 5 -7.88 -9.32 -20.84
N SER A 6 -7.18 -10.08 -20.02
CA SER A 6 -7.60 -10.25 -18.64
C SER A 6 -7.50 -8.88 -17.97
N LYS A 7 -8.65 -8.34 -17.55
CA LYS A 7 -8.74 -7.10 -16.78
C LYS A 7 -7.93 -7.30 -15.51
N LYS A 8 -6.73 -6.73 -15.46
CA LYS A 8 -5.75 -6.94 -14.41
C LYS A 8 -5.27 -5.59 -13.91
N PHE A 9 -5.16 -5.43 -12.60
CA PHE A 9 -4.73 -4.17 -12.01
C PHE A 9 -3.59 -4.38 -11.02
N PHE A 10 -2.66 -3.42 -11.00
CA PHE A 10 -1.52 -3.41 -10.11
C PHE A 10 -1.51 -2.08 -9.35
N ILE A 11 -1.78 -2.12 -8.04
CA ILE A 11 -1.66 -0.95 -7.18
C ILE A 11 -0.23 -0.86 -6.71
N PHE A 12 0.47 0.15 -7.21
CA PHE A 12 1.82 0.46 -6.80
C PHE A 12 1.84 1.71 -5.93
N THR A 13 2.48 1.62 -4.78
CA THR A 13 2.32 2.64 -3.75
C THR A 13 3.47 2.65 -2.77
N ASP A 14 3.62 3.75 -2.05
CA ASP A 14 4.36 3.75 -0.80
C ASP A 14 3.43 3.44 0.39
N THR A 15 3.99 3.33 1.60
CA THR A 15 3.22 3.20 2.83
C THR A 15 2.37 4.44 3.11
N ARG A 16 1.28 4.26 3.85
CA ARG A 16 0.43 5.35 4.38
C ARG A 16 -0.25 6.25 3.33
N THR A 17 -0.51 5.71 2.15
CA THR A 17 -1.21 6.36 1.02
C THR A 17 -2.69 5.95 0.89
N GLY A 18 -3.20 5.10 1.77
CA GLY A 18 -4.58 4.60 1.70
C GLY A 18 -4.79 3.37 0.80
N SER A 19 -3.70 2.73 0.37
CA SER A 19 -3.71 1.59 -0.57
C SER A 19 -4.59 0.42 -0.15
N SER A 20 -4.68 0.13 1.15
CA SER A 20 -5.59 -0.91 1.66
C SER A 20 -7.07 -0.56 1.46
N CYS A 21 -7.46 0.71 1.49
CA CYS A 21 -8.83 1.12 1.20
C CYS A 21 -9.16 0.85 -0.27
N LEU A 22 -8.32 1.36 -1.18
CA LEU A 22 -8.49 1.21 -2.61
C LEU A 22 -8.51 -0.27 -3.03
N PHE A 23 -7.54 -1.05 -2.55
CA PHE A 23 -7.48 -2.48 -2.85
C PHE A 23 -8.75 -3.22 -2.43
N ASN A 24 -9.30 -2.92 -1.25
CA ASN A 24 -10.54 -3.56 -0.79
C ASN A 24 -11.76 -3.16 -1.63
N ILE A 25 -11.78 -1.95 -2.18
CA ILE A 25 -12.84 -1.51 -3.10
C ILE A 25 -12.70 -2.29 -4.41
N LEU A 26 -11.51 -2.28 -5.03
CA LEU A 26 -11.25 -2.96 -6.31
C LEU A 26 -11.45 -4.47 -6.23
N ALA A 27 -10.96 -5.12 -5.16
CA ALA A 27 -11.12 -6.56 -4.97
C ALA A 27 -12.59 -6.97 -4.90
N LYS A 28 -13.43 -6.19 -4.21
CA LYS A 28 -14.86 -6.46 -4.12
C LYS A 28 -15.61 -6.11 -5.40
N ALA A 29 -15.25 -5.00 -6.03
CA ALA A 29 -15.76 -4.59 -7.33
C ALA A 29 -15.55 -5.70 -8.36
N TYR A 30 -14.33 -6.21 -8.44
CA TYR A 30 -13.97 -7.33 -9.31
C TYR A 30 -14.72 -8.62 -8.94
N PHE A 31 -14.87 -8.94 -7.64
CA PHE A 31 -15.68 -10.09 -7.22
C PHE A 31 -17.12 -10.01 -7.73
N LEU A 32 -17.73 -8.82 -7.67
CA LEU A 32 -19.11 -8.60 -8.13
C LEU A 32 -19.25 -8.76 -9.64
N GLU A 33 -18.32 -8.21 -10.43
CA GLU A 33 -18.38 -8.29 -11.90
C GLU A 33 -18.19 -9.73 -12.40
N PHE A 34 -17.14 -10.41 -11.93
CA PHE A 34 -16.75 -11.68 -12.53
C PHE A 34 -17.34 -12.91 -11.82
N ARG A 35 -18.03 -12.73 -10.68
CA ARG A 35 -18.42 -13.81 -9.75
C ARG A 35 -17.28 -14.80 -9.46
N ARG A 36 -16.05 -14.31 -9.56
CA ARG A 36 -14.83 -15.05 -9.32
C ARG A 36 -14.32 -14.58 -7.98
N ASP A 37 -13.90 -15.54 -7.16
CA ASP A 37 -13.09 -15.25 -5.99
C ASP A 37 -11.73 -14.71 -6.42
N VAL A 38 -11.68 -13.41 -6.68
CA VAL A 38 -10.45 -12.60 -6.80
C VAL A 38 -9.54 -12.84 -5.59
N ILE A 39 -10.17 -13.25 -4.49
CA ILE A 39 -9.58 -13.50 -3.18
C ILE A 39 -9.16 -14.96 -2.99
N LEU A 40 -9.62 -15.95 -3.78
CA LEU A 40 -9.32 -17.35 -3.46
C LEU A 40 -7.90 -17.82 -3.81
N ARG A 41 -7.05 -17.03 -4.48
CA ARG A 41 -5.67 -17.48 -4.74
C ARG A 41 -4.57 -16.43 -4.65
N GLY A 42 -4.85 -15.14 -4.83
CA GLY A 42 -3.82 -14.09 -4.93
C GLY A 42 -3.71 -13.25 -3.68
N ILE A 43 -2.56 -13.30 -3.01
CA ILE A 43 -2.35 -12.51 -1.80
C ILE A 43 -2.42 -11.02 -2.15
N ALA A 44 -3.19 -10.26 -1.37
CA ALA A 44 -3.35 -8.81 -1.55
C ALA A 44 -2.01 -8.05 -1.58
N GLU A 45 -1.01 -8.56 -0.86
CA GLU A 45 0.33 -7.99 -0.77
C GLU A 45 1.35 -9.13 -0.78
N PRO A 46 1.62 -9.77 -1.93
CA PRO A 46 2.47 -10.96 -2.01
C PRO A 46 3.89 -10.70 -1.48
N PHE A 47 4.30 -9.43 -1.44
CA PHE A 47 5.60 -8.98 -0.98
C PHE A 47 5.63 -8.47 0.45
N HIS A 48 4.50 -8.42 1.14
CA HIS A 48 4.51 -8.04 2.55
C HIS A 48 5.28 -9.12 3.35
N PRO A 49 6.20 -8.76 4.27
CA PRO A 49 7.02 -9.74 4.99
C PRO A 49 6.23 -10.88 5.63
N ARG A 50 5.11 -10.55 6.30
CA ARG A 50 4.18 -11.55 6.89
C ARG A 50 3.60 -12.52 5.86
N VAL A 51 3.26 -12.02 4.67
CA VAL A 51 2.69 -12.83 3.60
C VAL A 51 3.74 -13.78 3.05
N ILE A 52 4.92 -13.25 2.74
CA ILE A 52 6.09 -14.00 2.29
C ILE A 52 6.39 -15.13 3.27
N SER A 53 6.53 -14.79 4.55
CA SER A 53 6.82 -15.75 5.62
C SER A 53 5.75 -16.81 5.84
N TYR A 54 4.50 -16.57 5.44
CA TYR A 54 3.37 -17.48 5.69
C TYR A 54 3.06 -18.35 4.47
N PHE A 55 2.84 -17.72 3.30
CA PHE A 55 2.39 -18.40 2.09
C PHE A 55 3.53 -18.98 1.26
N TYR A 56 4.73 -18.42 1.38
CA TYR A 56 5.89 -18.84 0.61
C TYR A 56 6.99 -19.43 1.51
N LYS A 57 6.67 -19.75 2.78
CA LYS A 57 7.64 -20.28 3.75
C LYS A 57 8.42 -21.45 3.19
N LYS A 58 7.74 -22.39 2.54
CA LYS A 58 8.34 -23.62 1.98
C LYS A 58 9.24 -23.28 0.78
N GLU A 59 8.80 -22.39 -0.10
CA GLU A 59 9.58 -21.96 -1.26
C GLU A 59 10.81 -21.13 -0.88
N ILE A 60 10.69 -20.23 0.10
CA ILE A 60 11.80 -19.48 0.68
C ILE A 60 12.77 -20.43 1.37
N TYR A 61 12.25 -21.35 2.19
CA TYR A 61 13.06 -22.33 2.91
C TYR A 61 13.83 -23.25 1.96
N ASN A 62 13.15 -23.84 0.96
CA ASN A 62 13.78 -24.74 0.00
C ASN A 62 14.86 -24.07 -0.87
N ALA A 63 14.79 -22.75 -1.04
CA ALA A 63 15.82 -22.00 -1.73
C ALA A 63 17.04 -21.67 -0.85
N LEU A 64 16.79 -21.35 0.43
CA LEU A 64 17.83 -21.03 1.42
C LEU A 64 18.55 -22.27 1.98
N TYR A 65 17.84 -23.38 2.12
CA TYR A 65 18.29 -24.58 2.82
C TYR A 65 17.84 -25.84 2.05
N PRO A 66 18.67 -26.39 1.16
CA PRO A 66 18.31 -27.53 0.32
C PRO A 66 18.23 -28.88 1.07
N VAL A 67 18.32 -28.88 2.40
CA VAL A 67 18.29 -30.09 3.25
C VAL A 67 17.07 -30.03 4.18
N GLU A 68 16.38 -31.17 4.37
CA GLU A 68 15.09 -31.28 5.06
C GLU A 68 15.07 -30.62 6.47
N PRO A 69 14.06 -29.78 6.80
CA PRO A 69 13.98 -29.10 8.08
C PRO A 69 13.36 -29.91 9.21
N ASN A 70 13.86 -29.61 10.42
CA ASN A 70 13.12 -29.71 11.67
C ASN A 70 12.30 -28.40 11.87
N PHE A 71 10.97 -28.46 11.77
CA PHE A 71 10.07 -27.31 11.58
C PHE A 71 9.79 -26.44 12.83
N GLU A 72 10.51 -26.64 13.94
CA GLU A 72 10.17 -26.07 15.25
C GLU A 72 10.60 -24.60 15.46
N GLU A 73 11.43 -24.02 14.59
CA GLU A 73 11.89 -22.64 14.79
C GLU A 73 10.88 -21.55 14.34
N ASN A 74 10.70 -20.59 15.24
CA ASN A 74 9.65 -19.56 15.22
C ASN A 74 9.81 -18.57 14.03
N PRO A 75 8.86 -18.52 13.08
CA PRO A 75 8.94 -17.68 11.87
C PRO A 75 8.94 -16.16 12.13
N ARG A 76 8.76 -15.71 13.38
CA ARG A 76 8.84 -14.29 13.76
C ARG A 76 10.27 -13.73 13.77
N LYS A 77 11.32 -14.57 13.89
CA LYS A 77 12.71 -14.08 13.76
C LYS A 77 13.07 -13.64 12.34
N TRP A 78 12.25 -14.00 11.35
CA TRP A 78 12.49 -13.72 9.93
C TRP A 78 11.94 -12.36 9.50
N THR A 79 11.19 -11.66 10.38
CA THR A 79 10.42 -10.46 10.05
C THR A 79 11.06 -9.14 10.46
N ASP A 80 12.08 -9.15 11.32
CA ASP A 80 12.54 -7.92 11.98
C ASP A 80 13.50 -7.08 11.12
N GLU A 81 14.04 -7.66 10.04
CA GLU A 81 14.77 -6.91 9.04
C GLU A 81 14.40 -7.48 7.67
N GLY A 82 13.90 -6.66 6.75
CA GLY A 82 13.64 -7.03 5.35
C GLY A 82 14.89 -7.42 4.55
N ARG A 83 15.92 -7.98 5.20
CA ARG A 83 17.17 -8.48 4.60
C ARG A 83 16.97 -9.72 3.76
N LEU A 84 16.06 -10.63 4.14
CA LEU A 84 15.83 -11.89 3.41
C LEU A 84 15.47 -11.70 1.93
N LEU A 85 14.87 -10.57 1.56
CA LEU A 85 14.49 -10.33 0.16
C LEU A 85 15.59 -9.69 -0.67
N LYS A 86 16.61 -9.08 -0.07
CA LYS A 86 17.64 -8.36 -0.83
C LYS A 86 18.64 -9.30 -1.52
N GLU A 87 18.78 -10.54 -1.05
CA GLU A 87 19.89 -11.42 -1.46
C GLU A 87 19.45 -12.61 -2.35
N GLU A 88 18.15 -12.92 -2.49
CA GLU A 88 17.71 -14.14 -3.18
C GLU A 88 16.68 -13.93 -4.30
N TRP A 89 17.21 -13.53 -5.46
CA TRP A 89 16.46 -13.34 -6.72
C TRP A 89 15.55 -14.51 -7.15
N PRO A 90 15.93 -15.80 -7.00
CA PRO A 90 15.08 -16.92 -7.42
C PRO A 90 13.75 -17.01 -6.66
N VAL A 91 13.76 -16.75 -5.36
CA VAL A 91 12.57 -16.79 -4.48
C VAL A 91 11.62 -15.67 -4.87
N VAL A 92 12.13 -14.44 -4.98
CA VAL A 92 11.37 -13.26 -5.39
C VAL A 92 10.72 -13.49 -6.75
N ASN A 93 11.45 -14.07 -7.72
CA ASN A 93 10.91 -14.40 -9.03
C ASN A 93 9.79 -15.46 -9.01
N ASN A 94 9.92 -16.48 -8.17
CA ASN A 94 8.89 -17.50 -8.02
C ASN A 94 7.61 -16.89 -7.41
N VAL A 95 7.76 -16.05 -6.37
CA VAL A 95 6.64 -15.29 -5.80
C VAL A 95 6.01 -14.37 -6.84
N PHE A 96 6.82 -13.67 -7.65
CA PHE A 96 6.35 -12.84 -8.75
C PHE A 96 5.50 -13.68 -9.72
N ASN A 97 6.07 -14.77 -10.25
CA ASN A 97 5.40 -15.64 -11.22
C ASN A 97 4.06 -16.15 -10.70
N LYS A 98 4.05 -16.75 -9.52
CA LYS A 98 2.83 -17.26 -8.88
C LYS A 98 1.80 -16.15 -8.67
N SER A 99 2.22 -14.98 -8.19
CA SER A 99 1.31 -13.85 -7.97
C SER A 99 0.64 -13.40 -9.27
N PHE A 100 1.39 -13.31 -10.36
CA PHE A 100 0.88 -12.89 -11.67
C PHE A 100 0.06 -13.98 -12.40
N GLU A 101 0.31 -15.25 -12.11
CA GLU A 101 -0.48 -16.39 -12.60
C GLU A 101 -1.81 -16.51 -11.86
N MET A 102 -1.80 -16.31 -10.55
CA MET A 102 -2.92 -16.61 -9.66
C MET A 102 -3.80 -15.40 -9.33
N SER A 103 -3.33 -14.18 -9.59
CA SER A 103 -4.04 -12.96 -9.20
C SER A 103 -4.44 -12.08 -10.39
N HIS A 104 -5.65 -11.53 -10.32
CA HIS A 104 -6.09 -10.45 -11.18
C HIS A 104 -5.83 -9.05 -10.61
N GLY A 105 -5.50 -8.97 -9.31
CA GLY A 105 -5.24 -7.73 -8.60
C GLY A 105 -4.06 -7.87 -7.65
N ILE A 106 -3.01 -7.10 -7.86
CA ILE A 106 -1.83 -7.12 -6.99
C ILE A 106 -1.69 -5.73 -6.36
N LYS A 107 -1.43 -5.67 -5.06
CA LYS A 107 -0.97 -4.44 -4.41
C LYS A 107 0.45 -4.65 -3.90
N HIS A 108 1.29 -3.66 -4.13
CA HIS A 108 2.68 -3.69 -3.72
C HIS A 108 3.12 -2.35 -3.12
N ILE A 109 3.96 -2.43 -2.08
CA ILE A 109 4.46 -1.28 -1.33
C ILE A 109 5.98 -1.17 -1.55
N TRP A 110 6.51 0.00 -1.94
CA TRP A 110 7.94 0.20 -2.33
C TRP A 110 8.89 -0.56 -1.44
N ASN A 111 8.72 -0.31 -0.15
CA ASN A 111 9.71 -0.54 0.87
C ASN A 111 9.77 -2.01 1.28
N HIS A 112 8.93 -2.85 0.66
CA HIS A 112 9.01 -4.29 0.75
C HIS A 112 10.15 -4.87 -0.11
N LEU A 113 10.62 -4.14 -1.13
CA LEU A 113 11.66 -4.58 -2.08
C LEU A 113 12.74 -3.49 -2.26
N CYS A 114 13.91 -3.85 -2.77
CA CYS A 114 14.90 -2.84 -3.20
C CYS A 114 14.46 -2.16 -4.51
N PRO A 115 15.05 -1.01 -4.91
CA PRO A 115 14.69 -0.33 -6.15
C PRO A 115 14.71 -1.28 -7.35
N GLU A 116 15.80 -2.01 -7.58
CA GLU A 116 15.99 -2.94 -8.72
C GLU A 116 14.87 -3.99 -8.81
N GLN A 117 14.46 -4.52 -7.66
CA GLN A 117 13.36 -5.47 -7.55
C GLN A 117 12.00 -4.84 -7.86
N ASN A 118 11.79 -3.60 -7.39
CA ASN A 118 10.59 -2.85 -7.71
C ASN A 118 10.48 -2.58 -9.22
N TYR A 119 11.58 -2.17 -9.86
CA TYR A 119 11.68 -1.99 -11.31
C TYR A 119 11.22 -3.24 -12.05
N LEU A 120 11.83 -4.38 -11.74
CA LEU A 120 11.56 -5.66 -12.40
C LEU A 120 10.13 -6.17 -12.13
N LEU A 121 9.58 -5.92 -10.95
CA LEU A 121 8.19 -6.26 -10.63
C LEU A 121 7.20 -5.49 -11.52
N LEU A 122 7.45 -4.21 -11.76
CA LEU A 122 6.58 -3.37 -12.59
C LEU A 122 6.69 -3.69 -14.07
N GLU A 123 7.91 -3.89 -14.59
CA GLU A 123 8.12 -4.33 -15.98
C GLU A 123 7.35 -5.63 -16.25
N LYS A 124 7.37 -6.54 -15.28
CA LYS A 124 6.62 -7.79 -15.35
C LYS A 124 5.11 -7.59 -15.27
N ALA A 125 4.64 -6.65 -14.46
CA ALA A 125 3.23 -6.27 -14.44
C ALA A 125 2.77 -5.70 -15.79
N LEU A 126 3.54 -4.77 -16.36
CA LEU A 126 3.27 -4.14 -17.65
C LEU A 126 3.26 -5.16 -18.80
N SER A 127 4.30 -5.99 -18.90
CA SER A 127 4.38 -7.05 -19.93
C SER A 127 3.27 -8.10 -19.84
N ARG A 128 2.64 -8.26 -18.68
CA ARG A 128 1.46 -9.13 -18.48
C ARG A 128 0.12 -8.40 -18.59
N GLY A 129 0.13 -7.15 -19.05
CA GLY A 129 -1.08 -6.36 -19.32
C GLY A 129 -1.80 -5.86 -18.08
N TYR A 130 -1.09 -5.67 -16.95
CA TYR A 130 -1.68 -5.02 -15.79
C TYR A 130 -1.80 -3.53 -16.02
N LYS A 131 -2.98 -2.97 -15.75
CA LYS A 131 -3.20 -1.54 -15.60
C LYS A 131 -2.58 -1.07 -14.29
N ILE A 132 -1.65 -0.13 -14.36
CA ILE A 132 -0.91 0.37 -13.20
C ILE A 132 -1.67 1.52 -12.55
N ILE A 133 -1.96 1.38 -11.26
CA ILE A 133 -2.48 2.48 -10.44
C ILE A 133 -1.35 2.93 -9.53
N PHE A 134 -0.91 4.17 -9.68
CA PHE A 134 0.08 4.78 -8.80
C PHE A 134 -0.62 5.55 -7.69
N LEU A 135 -0.54 5.03 -6.47
CA LEU A 135 -1.13 5.67 -5.31
C LEU A 135 -0.06 6.37 -4.48
N TYR A 136 -0.21 7.69 -4.32
CA TYR A 136 0.73 8.54 -3.60
C TYR A 136 0.02 9.43 -2.59
N ARG A 137 0.78 10.22 -1.84
CA ARG A 137 0.27 11.20 -0.90
C ARG A 137 1.03 12.51 -1.08
N GLU A 138 0.32 13.61 -1.21
CA GLU A 138 0.90 14.93 -1.49
C GLU A 138 1.57 15.50 -0.23
N GLY A 139 0.90 15.43 0.92
CA GLY A 139 1.47 15.85 2.20
C GLY A 139 2.45 14.81 2.76
N VAL A 140 3.75 15.00 2.50
CA VAL A 140 4.81 14.09 2.94
C VAL A 140 5.00 14.15 4.45
N VAL A 141 4.86 15.32 5.09
CA VAL A 141 4.94 15.41 6.55
C VAL A 141 3.73 14.71 7.18
N LYS A 142 2.50 14.97 6.70
CA LYS A 142 1.31 14.23 7.18
C LYS A 142 1.43 12.71 6.96
N LYS A 143 2.07 12.27 5.87
CA LYS A 143 2.40 10.84 5.62
C LYS A 143 3.34 10.29 6.69
N CYS A 144 4.45 10.98 6.96
CA CYS A 144 5.44 10.59 7.95
C CYS A 144 4.86 10.54 9.36
N LEU A 145 4.06 11.55 9.73
CA LEU A 145 3.35 11.54 11.01
C LEU A 145 2.41 10.35 11.12
N SER A 146 1.64 10.06 10.07
CA SER A 146 0.79 8.88 10.07
C SER A 146 1.59 7.58 10.23
N HIS A 147 2.83 7.52 9.76
CA HIS A 147 3.72 6.38 9.95
C HIS A 147 4.18 6.30 11.40
N THR A 148 4.77 7.37 11.95
CA THR A 148 5.25 7.44 13.33
C THR A 148 4.15 7.12 14.34
N LEU A 149 2.95 7.69 14.16
CA LEU A 149 1.82 7.42 15.04
C LEU A 149 1.36 5.96 14.99
N SER A 150 1.44 5.32 13.81
CA SER A 150 1.11 3.89 13.69
C SER A 150 2.12 2.97 14.36
N GLU A 151 3.39 3.36 14.40
CA GLU A 151 4.41 2.61 15.17
C GLU A 151 4.20 2.75 16.67
N GLN A 152 3.91 3.97 17.14
CA GLN A 152 3.72 4.24 18.57
C GLN A 152 2.46 3.58 19.12
N SER A 153 1.34 3.67 18.41
CA SER A 153 0.11 3.03 18.86
C SER A 153 0.22 1.51 18.79
N LYS A 154 1.08 0.96 17.90
CA LYS A 154 1.04 -0.45 17.47
C LYS A 154 -0.34 -0.86 16.91
N GLU A 155 -1.23 0.10 16.71
CA GLU A 155 -2.62 -0.09 16.33
C GLU A 155 -2.78 0.22 14.84
N TRP A 156 -3.05 -0.83 14.08
CA TRP A 156 -3.51 -0.71 12.70
C TRP A 156 -5.04 -0.58 12.63
N ARG A 157 -5.76 -0.78 13.76
CA ARG A 157 -7.22 -0.63 13.97
C ARG A 157 -7.53 -0.39 15.46
N TRP A 158 -8.57 0.42 15.74
CA TRP A 158 -9.06 0.83 17.06
C TRP A 158 -9.18 -0.31 18.11
N HIS A 159 -8.54 -0.14 19.27
CA HIS A 159 -8.95 -0.79 20.52
C HIS A 159 -9.74 0.17 21.43
N LYS A 160 -10.28 -0.37 22.53
CA LYS A 160 -11.13 0.34 23.50
C LYS A 160 -10.41 1.42 24.33
N LYS A 161 -9.07 1.51 24.26
CA LYS A 161 -8.27 2.49 25.01
C LYS A 161 -7.71 3.53 24.04
N LYS A 162 -7.73 4.81 24.43
CA LYS A 162 -7.09 5.87 23.64
C LYS A 162 -5.59 5.61 23.59
N PRO A 163 -4.94 5.70 22.42
CA PRO A 163 -3.48 5.57 22.33
C PRO A 163 -2.81 6.73 23.07
N GLU A 164 -1.76 6.41 23.83
CA GLU A 164 -0.87 7.40 24.42
C GLU A 164 0.30 7.62 23.47
N PHE A 165 0.42 8.84 22.92
CA PHE A 165 1.51 9.18 22.02
C PHE A 165 2.66 9.83 22.78
N LYS A 166 3.88 9.54 22.32
CA LYS A 166 5.13 10.14 22.78
C LYS A 166 5.48 11.33 21.88
N ASN A 167 6.40 12.16 22.36
CA ASN A 167 7.01 13.22 21.55
C ASN A 167 7.47 12.68 20.20
N ILE A 168 7.19 13.43 19.14
CA ILE A 168 7.70 13.16 17.81
C ILE A 168 9.12 13.70 17.74
N ASN A 169 10.08 12.81 17.50
CA ASN A 169 11.45 13.20 17.22
C ASN A 169 11.51 13.85 15.82
N LEU A 170 11.77 15.16 15.78
CA LEU A 170 11.78 15.95 14.54
C LEU A 170 12.91 15.55 13.59
N GLU A 171 14.07 15.15 14.11
CA GLU A 171 15.17 14.68 13.28
C GLU A 171 14.81 13.36 12.58
N ARG A 172 14.20 12.43 13.32
CA ARG A 172 13.67 11.18 12.74
C ARG A 172 12.58 11.46 11.72
N LEU A 173 11.67 12.39 12.02
CA LEU A 173 10.62 12.82 11.09
C LEU A 173 11.23 13.38 9.81
N ASN A 174 12.27 14.21 9.93
CA ASN A 174 13.00 14.77 8.81
C ASN A 174 13.60 13.72 7.89
N ARG A 175 14.32 12.74 8.46
CA ARG A 175 14.91 11.63 7.69
C ARG A 175 13.83 10.79 6.98
N LEU A 176 12.65 10.62 7.60
CA LEU A 176 11.51 9.95 6.96
C LEU A 176 10.97 10.76 5.78
N VAL A 177 10.86 12.08 5.93
CA VAL A 177 10.44 12.96 4.83
C VAL A 177 11.40 12.84 3.65
N GLU A 178 12.70 13.01 3.88
CA GLU A 178 13.73 12.88 2.85
C GLU A 178 13.67 11.53 2.13
N ARG A 179 13.55 10.44 2.90
CA ARG A 179 13.40 9.09 2.34
C ARG A 179 12.17 8.97 1.45
N TYR A 180 11.02 9.44 1.89
CA TYR A 180 9.76 9.29 1.16
C TYR A 180 9.66 10.22 -0.04
N THR A 181 10.26 11.40 0.02
CA THR A 181 10.40 12.30 -1.13
C THR A 181 11.27 11.64 -2.19
N LYS A 182 12.47 11.17 -1.83
CA LYS A 182 13.36 10.45 -2.75
C LYS A 182 12.69 9.22 -3.35
N SER A 183 12.01 8.41 -2.53
CA SER A 183 11.29 7.24 -3.04
C SER A 183 10.26 7.66 -4.09
N LYS A 184 9.45 8.70 -3.81
CA LYS A 184 8.44 9.21 -4.76
C LYS A 184 9.07 9.68 -6.08
N GLU A 185 10.22 10.33 -6.05
CA GLU A 185 10.94 10.74 -7.26
C GLU A 185 11.43 9.54 -8.06
N GLU A 186 12.04 8.54 -7.41
CA GLU A 186 12.47 7.28 -8.05
C GLU A 186 11.28 6.56 -8.71
N TYR A 187 10.13 6.57 -8.04
CA TYR A 187 8.87 6.03 -8.51
C TYR A 187 8.34 6.72 -9.77
N GLU A 188 8.23 8.05 -9.73
CA GLU A 188 7.70 8.84 -10.83
C GLU A 188 8.63 8.78 -12.04
N ALA A 189 9.94 8.79 -11.81
CA ALA A 189 10.95 8.60 -12.85
C ALA A 189 10.78 7.25 -13.57
N PHE A 190 10.45 6.18 -12.85
CA PHE A 190 10.20 4.89 -13.49
C PHE A 190 8.91 4.88 -14.32
N LEU A 191 7.84 5.44 -13.79
CA LEU A 191 6.55 5.45 -14.46
C LEU A 191 6.53 6.39 -15.68
N SER A 192 7.55 7.24 -15.81
CA SER A 192 7.77 8.06 -17.00
C SER A 192 7.86 7.21 -18.26
N GLY A 193 6.98 7.47 -19.23
CA GLY A 193 6.91 6.72 -20.49
C GLY A 193 6.00 5.48 -20.45
N HIS A 194 5.34 5.19 -19.32
CA HIS A 194 4.34 4.12 -19.20
C HIS A 194 2.94 4.69 -18.95
N GLU A 195 1.91 3.97 -19.40
CA GLU A 195 0.52 4.30 -19.06
C GLU A 195 0.23 3.89 -17.61
N TYR A 196 -0.16 4.84 -16.77
CA TYR A 196 -0.59 4.59 -15.40
C TYR A 196 -1.66 5.60 -14.97
N TYR A 197 -2.41 5.24 -13.92
CA TYR A 197 -3.41 6.12 -13.33
C TYR A 197 -2.95 6.68 -11.98
N PRO A 198 -2.59 7.98 -11.90
CA PRO A 198 -2.19 8.61 -10.65
C PRO A 198 -3.39 8.86 -9.74
N VAL A 199 -3.26 8.45 -8.47
CA VAL A 199 -4.23 8.69 -7.41
C VAL A 199 -3.50 9.26 -6.21
N SER A 200 -3.70 10.55 -5.91
CA SER A 200 -3.30 11.07 -4.61
C SER A 200 -4.28 10.64 -3.53
N TYR A 201 -3.77 10.44 -2.32
CA TYR A 201 -4.59 10.25 -1.14
C TYR A 201 -5.55 11.43 -0.97
N GLU A 202 -5.07 12.65 -1.13
CA GLU A 202 -5.82 13.89 -1.03
C GLU A 202 -6.96 13.94 -2.07
N GLY A 203 -6.66 13.66 -3.33
CA GLY A 203 -7.62 13.55 -4.44
C GLY A 203 -8.46 12.26 -4.44
N PHE A 204 -8.46 11.48 -3.35
CA PHE A 204 -9.31 10.31 -3.20
C PHE A 204 -9.91 10.20 -1.80
N LEU A 205 -9.13 9.87 -0.77
CA LEU A 205 -9.61 9.72 0.60
C LEU A 205 -9.60 11.04 1.39
N GLY A 206 -8.89 12.05 0.90
CA GLY A 206 -8.83 13.40 1.47
C GLY A 206 -10.00 14.29 1.07
N LEU A 207 -10.69 13.98 -0.03
CA LEU A 207 -11.86 14.74 -0.50
C LEU A 207 -12.90 14.97 0.61
N ASP A 208 -13.56 16.12 0.60
CA ASP A 208 -14.55 16.46 1.63
C ASP A 208 -15.86 15.69 1.41
N SER A 209 -16.35 15.69 0.18
CA SER A 209 -17.64 15.09 -0.14
C SER A 209 -17.52 13.59 -0.37
N TYR A 210 -18.41 12.83 0.29
CA TYR A 210 -18.56 11.41 0.01
C TYR A 210 -18.87 11.14 -1.48
N ARG A 211 -19.65 12.02 -2.14
CA ARG A 211 -19.98 11.90 -3.56
C ARG A 211 -18.73 11.95 -4.44
N GLN A 212 -17.84 12.90 -4.20
CA GLN A 212 -16.58 13.03 -4.95
C GLN A 212 -15.69 11.78 -4.79
N LYS A 213 -15.67 11.18 -3.58
CA LYS A 213 -14.95 9.91 -3.35
C LYS A 213 -15.51 8.77 -4.18
N ILE A 214 -16.82 8.75 -4.40
CA ILE A 214 -17.50 7.73 -5.20
C ILE A 214 -17.21 7.92 -6.68
N GLU A 215 -17.32 9.15 -7.18
CA GLU A 215 -16.96 9.52 -8.55
C GLU A 215 -15.52 9.09 -8.83
N ARG A 216 -14.58 9.41 -7.91
CA ARG A 216 -13.19 8.97 -8.02
C ARG A 216 -13.01 7.45 -8.06
N VAL A 217 -13.84 6.68 -7.36
CA VAL A 217 -13.82 5.21 -7.44
C VAL A 217 -14.26 4.75 -8.83
N PHE A 218 -15.32 5.35 -9.39
CA PHE A 218 -15.80 5.01 -10.72
C PHE A 218 -14.73 5.29 -11.79
N ASP A 219 -14.03 6.42 -11.72
CA ASP A 219 -12.94 6.71 -12.66
C ASP A 219 -11.84 5.63 -12.61
N ILE A 220 -11.48 5.17 -11.40
CA ILE A 220 -10.47 4.11 -11.23
C ILE A 220 -10.99 2.77 -11.76
N LEU A 221 -12.26 2.45 -11.53
CA LEU A 221 -12.88 1.24 -12.06
C LEU A 221 -12.93 1.25 -13.59
N GLU A 222 -13.27 2.39 -14.18
CA GLU A 222 -13.27 2.59 -15.63
C GLU A 222 -11.87 2.40 -16.22
N PHE A 223 -10.84 3.00 -15.61
CA PHE A 223 -9.44 2.76 -16.00
C PHE A 223 -9.03 1.29 -15.92
N CYS A 224 -9.53 0.56 -14.91
CA CYS A 224 -9.31 -0.88 -14.76
C CYS A 224 -10.20 -1.73 -15.67
N GLU A 225 -11.07 -1.10 -16.45
CA GLU A 225 -12.09 -1.72 -17.29
C GLU A 225 -13.06 -2.62 -16.50
N ILE A 226 -13.25 -2.35 -15.20
CA ILE A 226 -14.14 -3.12 -14.31
C ILE A 226 -15.56 -2.56 -14.47
N LYS A 227 -16.44 -3.33 -15.11
CA LYS A 227 -17.83 -2.94 -15.36
C LYS A 227 -18.73 -3.40 -14.23
N ILE A 228 -19.29 -2.46 -13.49
CA ILE A 228 -20.29 -2.77 -12.47
C ILE A 228 -21.51 -1.92 -12.74
N GLU A 229 -22.58 -2.57 -13.19
CA GLU A 229 -23.86 -1.91 -13.50
C GLU A 229 -24.45 -1.21 -12.27
N ASN A 230 -24.08 -1.64 -11.06
CA ASN A 230 -24.53 -1.08 -9.80
C ASN A 230 -23.46 -1.23 -8.71
N THR A 231 -22.31 -0.55 -8.80
CA THR A 231 -21.36 -0.52 -7.66
C THR A 231 -22.16 -0.08 -6.44
N PRO A 232 -22.34 -0.94 -5.41
CA PRO A 232 -23.27 -0.58 -4.37
C PRO A 232 -22.66 0.65 -3.69
N ILE A 233 -23.33 1.80 -3.77
CA ILE A 233 -22.95 2.99 -2.99
C ILE A 233 -22.74 2.57 -1.52
N SER A 234 -23.49 1.57 -1.05
CA SER A 234 -23.34 0.91 0.24
C SER A 234 -21.99 0.21 0.47
N LEU A 235 -21.34 -0.36 -0.56
CA LEU A 235 -20.02 -0.97 -0.51
C LEU A 235 -18.95 0.08 -0.20
N CYS A 236 -18.93 1.14 -1.00
CA CYS A 236 -18.03 2.26 -0.79
C CYS A 236 -18.34 2.96 0.54
N LYS A 237 -19.62 3.04 0.97
CA LYS A 237 -20.00 3.66 2.26
C LYS A 237 -19.38 2.88 3.41
N LYS A 238 -19.43 1.55 3.35
CA LYS A 238 -18.85 0.67 4.39
C LYS A 238 -17.33 0.69 4.45
N ILE A 239 -16.64 0.91 3.32
CA ILE A 239 -15.18 0.88 3.24
C ILE A 239 -14.59 2.26 3.49
N ILE A 240 -15.08 3.28 2.79
CA ILE A 240 -14.63 4.68 2.88
C ILE A 240 -15.10 5.30 4.20
N GLY A 241 -16.32 4.98 4.65
CA GLY A 241 -16.92 5.56 5.87
C GLY A 241 -16.29 5.11 7.19
N LYS A 242 -15.40 4.12 7.18
CA LYS A 242 -14.62 3.75 8.37
C LYS A 242 -13.44 4.69 8.51
N ASN A 243 -13.66 5.87 9.11
CA ASN A 243 -12.59 6.83 9.37
C ASN A 243 -11.62 6.27 10.43
N ARG A 244 -10.56 5.59 9.96
CA ARG A 244 -9.47 5.03 10.78
C ARG A 244 -8.17 5.78 10.55
N LYS A 245 -8.25 7.04 10.12
CA LYS A 245 -7.08 7.89 9.89
C LYS A 245 -6.39 8.12 11.24
N MET A 246 -5.07 7.94 11.29
CA MET A 246 -4.24 8.26 12.47
C MET A 246 -3.80 9.73 12.48
N THR A 247 -4.30 10.54 11.56
CA THR A 247 -3.91 11.95 11.38
C THR A 247 -5.14 12.86 11.40
N THR A 248 -6.20 12.47 12.13
CA THR A 248 -7.30 13.39 12.39
C THR A 248 -6.87 14.45 13.40
N LYS A 249 -7.53 15.61 13.41
CA LYS A 249 -7.21 16.69 14.35
C LYS A 249 -7.33 16.23 15.81
N GLU A 250 -8.29 15.36 16.12
CA GLU A 250 -8.44 14.81 17.47
C GLU A 250 -7.25 13.96 17.89
N ILE A 251 -6.72 13.13 16.98
CA ILE A 251 -5.56 12.28 17.26
C ILE A 251 -4.29 13.11 17.34
N LEU A 252 -4.09 14.09 16.45
CA LEU A 252 -2.91 14.95 16.45
C LEU A 252 -2.78 15.74 17.75
N ARG A 253 -3.90 16.18 18.35
CA ARG A 253 -3.94 16.86 19.65
C ARG A 253 -3.41 16.02 20.83
N LEU A 254 -3.27 14.71 20.64
CA LEU A 254 -2.70 13.82 21.65
C LEU A 254 -1.15 13.75 21.58
N ILE A 255 -0.52 14.38 20.59
CA ILE A 255 0.93 14.46 20.48
C ILE A 255 1.44 15.53 21.46
N PRO A 256 2.32 15.22 22.42
CA PRO A 256 2.66 16.19 23.46
C PRO A 256 3.41 17.41 22.93
N ASN A 257 4.27 17.25 21.92
CA ASN A 257 4.99 18.34 21.27
C ASN A 257 4.37 18.78 19.93
N LEU A 258 3.03 18.72 19.77
CA LEU A 258 2.34 19.05 18.51
C LEU A 258 2.71 20.43 17.95
N LYS A 259 2.88 21.45 18.79
CA LYS A 259 3.24 22.82 18.33
C LYS A 259 4.54 22.83 17.55
N GLU A 260 5.59 22.22 18.09
CA GLU A 260 6.90 22.09 17.44
C GLU A 260 6.79 21.32 16.11
N VAL A 261 5.94 20.28 16.07
CA VAL A 261 5.71 19.49 14.86
C VAL A 261 5.01 20.34 13.78
N CYS A 262 4.02 21.16 14.15
CA CYS A 262 3.35 22.08 13.24
C CYS A 262 4.32 23.15 12.70
N GLU A 263 5.11 23.75 13.57
CA GLU A 263 6.12 24.75 13.19
C GLU A 263 7.18 24.14 12.26
N PHE A 264 7.68 22.95 12.58
CA PHE A 264 8.58 22.19 11.71
C PHE A 264 7.99 21.95 10.32
N ALA A 265 6.75 21.44 10.26
CA ALA A 265 6.08 21.14 9.00
C ALA A 265 5.88 22.41 8.15
N LYS A 266 5.44 23.50 8.79
CA LYS A 266 5.18 24.76 8.11
C LYS A 266 6.46 25.43 7.64
N ASN A 267 7.49 25.52 8.49
CA ASN A 267 8.72 26.26 8.20
C ASN A 267 9.61 25.52 7.21
N LYS A 268 9.72 24.19 7.32
CA LYS A 268 10.64 23.40 6.47
C LYS A 268 9.99 22.90 5.18
N TYR A 269 8.69 22.62 5.20
CA TYR A 269 8.00 21.95 4.09
C TYR A 269 6.77 22.70 3.57
N ASN A 270 6.44 23.86 4.15
CA ASN A 270 5.21 24.61 3.85
C ASN A 270 3.92 23.79 3.99
N GLU A 271 3.93 22.75 4.84
CA GLU A 271 2.75 21.91 5.08
C GLU A 271 1.99 22.37 6.32
N ASP A 272 0.69 22.66 6.17
CA ASP A 272 -0.21 22.78 7.30
C ASP A 272 -0.76 21.39 7.67
N ILE A 273 -0.24 20.82 8.76
CA ILE A 273 -0.66 19.50 9.22
C ILE A 273 -2.02 19.51 9.94
N MET A 274 -2.53 20.68 10.29
CA MET A 274 -3.81 20.89 10.99
C MET A 274 -4.94 21.34 10.08
N SER A 275 -4.66 21.67 8.81
CA SER A 275 -5.69 21.83 7.78
C SER A 275 -6.39 20.49 7.54
N SER A 276 -7.72 20.53 7.45
CA SER A 276 -8.55 19.35 7.19
C SER A 276 -8.32 18.88 5.76
#